data_AF-A0A5Q3RZD9-F1
#
_entry.id   AF-A0A5Q3RZD9-F1
#
_cell.length_a   1.000
_cell.length_b   1.000
_cell.length_c   1.000
_cell.angle_alpha   90.00
_cell.angle_beta   90.00
_cell.angle_gamma   90.00
#
_symmetry.space_group_name_H-M   'P 1'
#
loop_
_entity.id
_entity.type
_entity.pdbx_description
1 polymer ?
#
loop_
_entity_poly.entity_id
_entity_poly.type
_entity_poly.pdbx_seq_one_letter_code
_entity_poly.pdbx_strand_id
1 'polypeptide(L)'
;MKTMTSREFNQHVGRAQREAQAAPVIVTNRSKPVFVFLTYADYQKLAGRKQSALDVLLSLDCPDVSGIDFEVPARSRAQRKPVDLSMEG
;
A
#
# COMPACT_ATOMS: atom_id res chain seq x y z
N MET A 1 -14.05 9.86 -6.14
CA MET A 1 -13.97 9.91 -4.66
C MET A 1 -15.00 10.92 -4.18
N LYS A 2 -15.80 10.57 -3.17
CA LYS A 2 -16.88 11.46 -2.71
C LYS A 2 -16.44 12.21 -1.45
N THR A 3 -16.92 13.44 -1.30
CA THR A 3 -16.59 14.30 -0.15
C THR A 3 -17.87 14.76 0.52
N MET A 4 -17.88 14.73 1.84
CA MET A 4 -18.98 15.22 2.68
C MET A 4 -18.40 16.13 3.77
N THR A 5 -19.19 17.10 4.23
CA THR A 5 -18.87 17.82 5.47
C THR A 5 -19.17 16.93 6.68
N SER A 6 -18.56 17.21 7.82
CA SER A 6 -18.90 16.54 9.09
C SER A 6 -20.39 16.65 9.41
N ARG A 7 -21.03 17.77 9.05
CA ARG A 7 -22.46 17.99 9.23
C ARG A 7 -23.30 17.05 8.37
N GLU A 8 -23.01 16.97 7.07
CA GLU A 8 -23.73 16.08 6.15
C GLU A 8 -23.53 14.60 6.51
N PHE A 9 -22.31 14.23 6.92
CA PHE A 9 -22.02 12.87 7.37
C PHE A 9 -22.90 12.49 8.57
N ASN A 10 -22.93 13.32 9.61
CA ASN A 10 -23.72 13.07 10.83
C ASN A 10 -25.23 13.07 10.56
N GLN A 11 -25.71 13.91 9.63
CA GLN A 11 -27.13 13.97 9.27
C GLN A 11 -27.57 12.80 8.38
N HIS A 12 -26.66 12.22 7.60
CA HIS A 12 -26.96 11.24 6.57
C HIS A 12 -26.05 10.00 6.61
N VAL A 13 -25.85 9.42 7.80
CA VAL A 13 -24.98 8.25 8.01
C VAL A 13 -25.33 7.09 7.08
N GLY A 14 -26.62 6.77 6.90
CA GLY A 14 -27.04 5.68 6.01
C GLY A 14 -26.74 5.95 4.52
N ARG A 15 -26.66 7.22 4.11
CA ARG A 15 -26.18 7.58 2.77
C ARG A 15 -24.66 7.41 2.69
N ALA A 16 -23.93 7.87 3.70
CA ALA A 16 -22.48 7.70 3.77
C ALA A 16 -22.07 6.22 3.74
N GLN A 17 -22.80 5.34 4.42
CA GLN A 17 -22.58 3.87 4.38
C GLN A 17 -22.76 3.29 2.98
N ARG A 18 -23.83 3.67 2.26
CA ARG A 18 -24.04 3.23 0.87
C ARG A 18 -22.96 3.75 -0.06
N GLU A 19 -22.55 5.00 0.09
CA GLU A 19 -21.46 5.57 -0.71
C GLU A 19 -20.12 4.89 -0.41
N ALA A 20 -19.84 4.59 0.87
CA ALA A 20 -18.64 3.88 1.32
C ALA A 20 -18.52 2.45 0.80
N GLN A 21 -19.64 1.78 0.45
CA GLN A 21 -19.61 0.48 -0.22
C GLN A 21 -19.10 0.55 -1.65
N ALA A 22 -19.25 1.70 -2.32
CA ALA A 22 -18.78 1.91 -3.68
C ALA A 22 -17.36 2.51 -3.72
N ALA A 23 -17.08 3.47 -2.86
CA ALA A 23 -15.77 4.11 -2.77
C ALA A 23 -15.58 4.85 -1.42
N PRO A 24 -14.33 5.05 -0.95
CA PRO A 24 -14.08 5.84 0.25
C PRO A 24 -14.66 7.26 0.17
N VAL A 25 -15.23 7.70 1.29
CA VAL A 25 -15.80 9.04 1.45
C VAL A 25 -14.88 9.88 2.32
N ILE A 26 -14.47 11.05 1.84
CA ILE A 26 -13.73 12.02 2.64
C ILE A 26 -14.71 12.83 3.47
N VAL A 27 -14.50 12.90 4.78
CA VAL A 27 -15.22 13.81 5.66
C VAL A 27 -14.35 15.03 5.94
N THR A 28 -14.93 16.21 5.74
CA THR A 28 -14.26 17.50 5.87
C THR A 28 -14.82 18.33 7.01
N ASN A 29 -13.95 19.11 7.65
CA ASN A 29 -14.32 20.18 8.56
C ASN A 29 -13.74 21.50 8.04
N ARG A 30 -14.56 22.54 7.86
CA ARG A 30 -14.16 23.83 7.26
C ARG A 30 -13.32 23.65 5.99
N SER A 31 -13.79 22.79 5.08
CA SER A 31 -13.15 22.45 3.80
C SER A 31 -11.82 21.68 3.89
N LYS A 32 -11.36 21.31 5.10
CA LYS A 32 -10.16 20.48 5.28
C LYS A 32 -10.56 19.01 5.47
N PRO A 33 -9.97 18.06 4.72
CA PRO A 33 -10.11 16.63 4.99
C PRO A 33 -9.65 16.31 6.42
N VAL A 34 -10.50 15.64 7.19
CA VAL A 34 -10.21 15.26 8.58
C VAL A 34 -10.37 13.77 8.83
N PHE A 35 -11.30 13.12 8.14
CA PHE A 35 -11.50 11.68 8.22
C PHE A 35 -11.75 11.07 6.85
N VAL A 36 -11.54 9.76 6.76
CA VAL A 36 -11.96 8.94 5.62
C VAL A 36 -12.89 7.86 6.16
N PHE A 37 -14.06 7.72 5.56
CA PHE A 37 -15.05 6.71 5.89
C PHE A 37 -15.07 5.64 4.79
N LEU A 38 -14.90 4.38 5.19
CA LEU A 38 -14.82 3.23 4.30
C LEU A 38 -15.35 1.99 5.02
N THR A 39 -15.61 0.92 4.27
CA THR A 39 -16.00 -0.37 4.86
C THR A 39 -14.86 -0.95 5.70
N TYR A 40 -15.20 -1.77 6.69
CA TYR A 40 -14.18 -2.45 7.48
C TYR A 40 -13.32 -3.40 6.63
N ALA A 41 -13.91 -4.07 5.63
CA ALA A 41 -13.16 -4.93 4.72
C ALA A 41 -12.10 -4.16 3.92
N ASP A 42 -12.43 -2.97 3.43
CA ASP A 42 -11.47 -2.12 2.72
C ASP A 42 -10.41 -1.57 3.67
N TYR A 43 -10.79 -1.28 4.91
CA TYR A 43 -9.85 -0.88 5.95
C TYR A 43 -8.86 -2.01 6.22
N GLN A 44 -9.32 -3.26 6.34
CA GLN A 44 -8.44 -4.41 6.54
C GLN A 44 -7.49 -4.66 5.37
N LYS A 45 -7.93 -4.44 4.12
CA LYS A 45 -7.04 -4.52 2.95
C LYS A 45 -5.94 -3.45 3.00
N LEU A 46 -6.28 -2.23 3.43
CA LEU A 46 -5.34 -1.11 3.55
C LEU A 46 -4.43 -1.20 4.79
N ALA A 47 -4.98 -1.68 5.91
CA ALA A 47 -4.32 -1.84 7.19
C ALA A 47 -3.60 -3.19 7.31
N GLY A 48 -3.75 -4.06 6.31
CA GLY A 48 -2.98 -5.28 6.17
C GLY A 48 -1.49 -4.97 6.36
N ARG A 49 -0.80 -5.85 7.11
CA ARG A 49 0.63 -5.67 7.42
C ARG A 49 1.37 -5.36 6.12
N LYS A 50 2.30 -4.39 6.17
CA LYS A 50 3.35 -4.28 5.16
C LYS A 50 4.10 -5.59 5.17
N GLN A 51 3.68 -6.53 4.33
CA GLN A 51 4.46 -7.73 4.08
C GLN A 51 5.71 -7.24 3.38
N SER A 52 6.87 -7.52 3.97
CA SER A 52 8.10 -7.38 3.21
C SER A 52 8.00 -8.29 1.97
N ALA A 53 8.73 -7.97 0.91
CA ALA A 53 8.80 -8.87 -0.24
C ALA A 53 9.15 -10.31 0.18
N LEU A 54 9.95 -10.46 1.25
CA LEU A 54 10.28 -11.74 1.87
C LEU A 54 9.04 -12.45 2.46
N ASP A 55 8.21 -11.76 3.24
CA ASP A 55 7.00 -12.35 3.83
C ASP A 55 6.02 -12.85 2.76
N VAL A 56 5.91 -12.11 1.65
CA VAL A 56 5.09 -12.52 0.50
C VAL A 56 5.65 -13.80 -0.13
N LEU A 57 6.96 -13.83 -0.41
CA LEU A 57 7.62 -14.99 -1.03
C LEU A 57 7.52 -16.25 -0.17
N LEU A 58 7.59 -16.11 1.16
CA LEU A 58 7.43 -17.23 2.10
C LEU A 58 5.97 -17.68 2.28
N SER A 59 5.00 -16.83 1.99
CA SER A 59 3.57 -17.15 2.09
C SER A 59 2.95 -17.76 0.82
N LEU A 60 3.64 -17.66 -0.31
CA LEU A 60 3.26 -18.40 -1.50
C LEU A 60 3.46 -19.90 -1.19
N ASP A 61 2.50 -20.75 -1.58
CA ASP A 61 2.67 -22.21 -1.59
C ASP A 61 3.73 -22.58 -2.64
N CYS A 62 4.96 -22.18 -2.38
CA CYS A 62 6.12 -22.58 -3.13
C CYS A 62 6.47 -24.00 -2.68
N PRO A 63 6.54 -24.99 -3.58
CA PRO A 63 7.15 -26.27 -3.25
C PRO A 63 8.56 -26.01 -2.71
N ASP A 64 9.01 -26.82 -1.75
CA ASP A 64 10.31 -26.69 -1.09
C ASP A 64 11.42 -26.30 -2.08
N VAL A 65 11.82 -25.02 -2.06
CA VAL A 65 12.80 -24.44 -2.97
C VAL A 65 14.24 -24.64 -2.49
N SER A 66 14.44 -25.36 -1.38
CA SER A 66 15.77 -25.66 -0.83
C SER A 66 16.68 -26.42 -1.81
N GLY A 67 16.10 -27.08 -2.82
CA GLY A 67 16.80 -27.82 -3.86
C GLY A 67 16.92 -27.14 -5.23
N ILE A 68 16.56 -25.84 -5.36
CA ILE A 68 16.75 -25.14 -6.64
C ILE A 68 18.24 -24.86 -6.83
N ASP A 69 18.84 -25.50 -7.83
CA ASP A 69 20.18 -25.16 -8.30
C ASP A 69 20.13 -23.84 -9.09
N PHE A 70 20.24 -22.73 -8.34
CA PHE A 70 20.23 -21.39 -8.91
C PHE A 70 21.66 -20.99 -9.28
N GLU A 71 22.07 -21.33 -10.50
CA GLU A 71 23.33 -20.85 -11.07
C GLU A 71 23.28 -19.33 -11.26
N VAL A 72 23.89 -18.60 -10.33
CA VAL A 72 24.07 -17.15 -10.45
C VAL A 72 25.25 -16.88 -11.38
N PRO A 73 25.03 -16.40 -12.62
CA PRO A 73 26.14 -16.10 -13.50
C PRO A 73 27.01 -14.99 -12.90
N ALA A 74 28.32 -15.04 -13.19
CA ALA A 74 29.24 -14.00 -12.76
C ALA A 74 28.73 -12.63 -13.24
N ARG A 75 28.54 -11.71 -12.29
CA ARG A 75 28.00 -10.38 -12.58
C ARG A 75 28.90 -9.66 -13.58
N SER A 76 28.34 -9.34 -14.75
CA SER A 76 29.06 -8.66 -15.82
C SER A 76 29.77 -7.39 -15.33
N ARG A 77 31.02 -7.21 -15.76
CA ARG A 77 31.79 -5.98 -15.50
C ARG A 77 31.39 -4.84 -16.44
N ALA A 78 30.78 -5.16 -17.59
CA ALA A 78 30.41 -4.19 -18.62
C ALA A 78 29.27 -3.25 -18.21
N GLN A 79 28.42 -3.68 -17.27
CA GLN A 79 27.25 -2.90 -16.80
C GLN A 79 27.51 -2.16 -15.49
N ARG A 80 28.76 -2.15 -14.98
CA ARG A 80 29.09 -1.47 -13.73
C ARG A 80 29.18 0.03 -14.00
N LYS A 81 28.38 0.83 -13.27
CA LYS A 81 28.66 2.27 -13.17
C LYS A 81 30.05 2.46 -12.54
N PRO A 82 30.86 3.40 -13.03
CA PRO A 82 32.12 3.76 -12.38
C PRO A 82 31.87 4.07 -10.91
N VAL A 83 32.75 3.59 -10.03
CA VAL A 83 32.73 4.01 -8.62
C VAL A 83 33.30 5.42 -8.59
N ASP A 84 32.51 6.36 -8.08
CA ASP A 84 33.01 7.69 -7.82
C ASP A 84 33.75 7.70 -6.48
N LEU A 85 35.05 8.02 -6.53
CA LEU A 85 35.93 8.11 -5.37
C LEU A 85 36.35 9.56 -5.11
N SER A 86 35.69 10.55 -5.74
CA SER A 86 35.93 11.93 -5.40
C SER A 86 35.49 12.17 -3.95
N MET A 87 36.48 12.31 -3.07
CA MET A 87 36.28 12.89 -1.76
C MET A 87 36.07 14.38 -1.99
N GLU A 88 34.84 14.87 -1.87
CA GLU A 88 34.62 16.31 -1.70
C GLU A 88 35.22 16.68 -0.33
N GLY A 89 36.40 17.31 -0.38
CA GLY A 89 37.07 17.93 0.76
C GLY A 89 36.72 19.41 0.88
#